data_AF-A0A3B0TTW1-F1
#
_entry.id   AF-A0A3B0TTW1-F1
#
_cell.length_a   1.000
_cell.length_b   1.000
_cell.length_c   1.000
_cell.angle_alpha   90.00
_cell.angle_beta   90.00
_cell.angle_gamma   90.00
#
_symmetry.space_group_name_H-M   'P 1'
#
loop_
_entity.id
_entity.type
_entity.pdbx_description
1 polymer ?
#
loop_
_entity_poly.entity_id
_entity_poly.type
_entity_poly.pdbx_seq_one_letter_code
_entity_poly.pdbx_strand_id
1 'polypeptide(L)'
;HVAKAHGCTAKFSYDRQYPTTVNHTKQYLFVGEVAKSLAGEANVEMNTPQVMGAEDFSFMLQARPGAFIYLGNGDTAGLHHPEYDFNDEAIPHGISFFAELVRKAMPS
;
A
#
# COMPACT_ATOMS: atom_id res chain seq x y z
N HIS A 1 10.70 -15.41 -31.78
CA HIS A 1 11.23 -16.23 -32.89
C HIS A 1 10.65 -17.64 -32.97
N VAL A 2 10.12 -18.21 -31.87
CA VAL A 2 9.54 -19.59 -31.82
C VAL A 2 8.42 -19.79 -32.85
N ALA A 3 7.35 -18.99 -32.83
CA ALA A 3 6.20 -19.19 -33.73
C ALA A 3 6.61 -19.28 -35.22
N LYS A 4 7.43 -18.34 -35.70
CA LYS A 4 7.93 -18.32 -37.07
C LYS A 4 8.81 -19.53 -37.41
N ALA A 5 9.65 -19.98 -36.48
CA ALA A 5 10.51 -21.16 -36.68
C ALA A 5 9.70 -22.46 -36.87
N HIS A 6 8.46 -22.49 -36.38
CA HIS A 6 7.52 -23.61 -36.54
C HIS A 6 6.43 -23.37 -37.60
N GLY A 7 6.58 -22.34 -38.46
CA GLY A 7 5.60 -22.04 -39.51
C GLY A 7 4.28 -21.45 -39.00
N CYS A 8 4.20 -21.03 -37.74
CA CYS A 8 3.02 -20.45 -37.11
C CYS A 8 3.06 -18.90 -37.09
N THR A 9 1.89 -18.28 -36.96
CA THR A 9 1.75 -16.83 -36.70
C THR A 9 1.34 -16.61 -35.24
N ALA A 10 2.03 -15.72 -34.53
CA ALA A 10 1.62 -15.26 -33.20
C ALA A 10 1.03 -13.86 -33.29
N LYS A 11 -0.13 -13.65 -32.65
CA LYS A 11 -0.71 -12.32 -32.42
C LYS A 11 -0.57 -11.97 -30.94
N PHE A 12 -0.18 -10.75 -30.65
CA PHE A 12 0.04 -10.27 -29.29
C PHE A 12 -0.84 -9.05 -29.02
N SER A 13 -1.57 -9.10 -27.91
CA SER A 13 -2.31 -7.97 -27.36
C SER A 13 -1.87 -7.77 -25.92
N TYR A 14 -1.57 -6.55 -25.56
CA TYR A 14 -1.20 -6.17 -24.20
C TYR A 14 -2.01 -4.97 -23.79
N ASP A 15 -2.70 -5.10 -22.67
CA ASP A 15 -3.37 -4.01 -21.99
C ASP A 15 -2.65 -3.73 -20.68
N ARG A 16 -2.25 -2.48 -20.47
CA ARG A 16 -1.55 -2.08 -19.27
C ARG A 16 -2.60 -1.73 -18.21
N GLN A 17 -2.69 -2.57 -17.19
CA GLN A 17 -3.57 -2.34 -16.05
C GLN A 17 -2.88 -1.44 -15.01
N TYR A 18 -3.04 -1.76 -13.73
CA TYR A 18 -2.53 -0.98 -12.60
C TYR A 18 -1.02 -0.70 -12.70
N PRO A 19 -0.59 0.57 -12.54
CA PRO A 19 0.81 0.87 -12.31
C PRO A 19 1.25 0.34 -10.93
N THR A 20 2.55 0.29 -10.70
CA THR A 20 3.10 -0.07 -9.39
C THR A 20 2.72 1.00 -8.36
N THR A 21 2.22 0.57 -7.19
CA THR A 21 1.97 1.45 -6.05
C THR A 21 3.29 1.85 -5.42
N VAL A 22 3.76 3.07 -5.71
CA VAL A 22 5.04 3.59 -5.21
C VAL A 22 4.81 4.85 -4.39
N ASN A 23 5.15 4.78 -3.11
CA ASN A 23 5.07 5.93 -2.21
C ASN A 23 6.10 6.99 -2.57
N HIS A 24 5.72 8.25 -2.41
CA HIS A 24 6.64 9.37 -2.56
C HIS A 24 7.46 9.52 -1.28
N THR A 25 8.79 9.60 -1.40
CA THR A 25 9.72 9.57 -0.25
C THR A 25 9.36 10.58 0.85
N LYS A 26 9.04 11.83 0.50
CA LYS A 26 8.70 12.87 1.48
C LYS A 26 7.43 12.52 2.28
N GLN A 27 6.39 12.06 1.59
CA GLN A 27 5.11 11.71 2.20
C GLN A 27 5.22 10.44 3.04
N TYR A 28 5.97 9.45 2.56
CA TYR A 28 6.26 8.23 3.29
C TYR A 28 7.01 8.52 4.61
N LEU A 29 8.06 9.36 4.57
CA LEU A 29 8.77 9.76 5.79
C LEU A 29 7.84 10.52 6.75
N PHE A 30 7.05 11.46 6.26
CA PHE A 30 6.10 12.22 7.08
C PHE A 30 5.05 11.32 7.75
N VAL A 31 4.40 10.45 6.96
CA VAL A 31 3.43 9.47 7.47
C VAL A 31 4.06 8.53 8.49
N GLY A 32 5.30 8.09 8.25
CA GLY A 32 6.07 7.28 9.21
C GLY A 32 6.24 7.99 10.56
N GLU A 33 6.61 9.27 10.57
CA GLU A 33 6.74 10.05 11.80
C GLU A 33 5.40 10.26 12.52
N VAL A 34 4.30 10.40 11.78
CA VAL A 34 2.95 10.41 12.35
C VAL A 34 2.64 9.08 13.04
N ALA A 35 2.85 7.96 12.33
CA ALA A 35 2.60 6.63 12.86
C ALA A 35 3.44 6.34 14.12
N LYS A 36 4.74 6.67 14.09
CA LYS A 36 5.64 6.50 15.25
C LYS A 36 5.21 7.33 16.45
N SER A 37 4.67 8.53 16.24
CA SER A 37 4.21 9.37 17.35
C SER A 37 2.99 8.83 18.09
N LEU A 38 2.25 7.91 17.46
CA LEU A 38 1.06 7.26 18.03
C LEU A 38 1.35 5.85 18.54
N ALA A 39 2.02 5.04 17.73
CA ALA A 39 2.27 3.63 18.02
C ALA A 39 3.61 3.39 18.74
N GLY A 40 4.51 4.37 18.77
CA GLY A 40 5.89 4.20 19.21
C GLY A 40 6.78 3.60 18.11
N GLU A 41 8.07 3.95 18.14
CA GLU A 41 9.02 3.57 17.08
C GLU A 41 9.16 2.05 16.90
N ALA A 42 9.11 1.28 17.99
CA ALA A 42 9.21 -0.17 17.96
C ALA A 42 8.03 -0.87 17.24
N ASN A 43 6.91 -0.18 17.04
CA ASN A 43 5.69 -0.73 16.44
C ASN A 43 5.48 -0.25 15.00
N VAL A 44 6.47 0.41 14.39
CA VAL A 44 6.38 0.91 13.01
C VAL A 44 7.52 0.35 12.17
N GLU A 45 7.19 -0.54 11.23
CA GLU A 45 8.13 -1.00 10.21
C GLU A 45 8.11 -0.05 9.02
N MET A 46 9.23 0.63 8.79
CA MET A 46 9.40 1.57 7.69
C MET A 46 9.73 0.80 6.39
N ASN A 47 10.57 -0.23 6.45
CA ASN A 47 11.02 -0.99 5.29
C ASN A 47 10.18 -2.27 5.10
N THR A 48 8.87 -2.11 4.99
CA THR A 48 7.98 -3.25 4.74
C THR A 48 8.33 -3.91 3.40
N PRO A 49 8.40 -5.25 3.33
CA PRO A 49 8.65 -5.95 2.08
C PRO A 49 7.61 -5.61 1.00
N GLN A 50 8.03 -5.61 -0.27
CA GLN A 50 7.09 -5.46 -1.37
C GLN A 50 6.18 -6.68 -1.46
N VAL A 51 4.91 -6.44 -1.79
CA VAL A 51 3.93 -7.49 -2.07
C VAL A 51 3.61 -7.55 -3.55
N MET A 52 3.14 -8.71 -4.01
CA MET A 52 2.77 -8.94 -5.42
C MET A 52 1.37 -8.41 -5.77
N GLY A 53 0.59 -7.99 -4.79
CA GLY A 53 -0.76 -7.47 -4.98
C GLY A 53 -0.78 -6.17 -5.80
N ALA A 54 -1.75 -6.04 -6.69
CA ALA A 54 -2.06 -4.77 -7.35
C ALA A 54 -3.01 -3.95 -6.49
N GLU A 55 -2.84 -2.63 -6.49
CA GLU A 55 -3.65 -1.69 -5.70
C GLU A 55 -3.96 -0.46 -6.55
N ASP A 56 -5.22 -0.05 -6.61
CA ASP A 56 -5.68 1.03 -7.48
C ASP A 56 -5.31 2.43 -6.95
N PHE A 57 -4.93 2.52 -5.67
CA PHE A 57 -4.29 3.69 -5.06
C PHE A 57 -3.04 4.14 -5.82
N SER A 58 -2.42 3.24 -6.60
CA SER A 58 -1.34 3.56 -7.53
C SER A 58 -1.69 4.72 -8.50
N PHE A 59 -2.94 4.81 -8.96
CA PHE A 59 -3.38 5.93 -9.82
C PHE A 59 -3.47 7.24 -9.05
N MET A 60 -3.90 7.22 -7.79
CA MET A 60 -3.90 8.42 -6.94
C MET A 60 -2.47 8.93 -6.69
N LEU A 61 -1.51 8.01 -6.52
CA LEU A 61 -0.10 8.36 -6.38
C LEU A 61 0.49 8.96 -7.66
N GLN A 62 0.03 8.55 -8.86
CA GLN A 62 0.43 9.24 -10.09
C GLN A 62 -0.08 10.68 -10.17
N ALA A 63 -1.27 10.94 -9.64
CA ALA A 63 -1.88 12.26 -9.69
C ALA A 63 -1.29 13.23 -8.66
N ARG A 64 -0.93 12.74 -7.46
CA ARG A 64 -0.46 13.57 -6.34
C ARG A 64 0.57 12.85 -5.48
N PRO A 65 1.58 13.59 -4.95
CA PRO A 65 2.48 13.05 -3.96
C PRO A 65 1.71 12.53 -2.74
N GLY A 66 1.91 11.26 -2.41
CA GLY A 66 1.20 10.56 -1.35
C GLY A 66 1.95 9.34 -0.84
N ALA A 67 1.37 8.69 0.16
CA ALA A 67 1.84 7.42 0.70
C ALA A 67 0.66 6.51 1.04
N PHE A 68 0.79 5.23 0.68
CA PHE A 68 -0.05 4.12 1.04
C PHE A 68 0.70 3.27 2.08
N ILE A 69 0.05 2.97 3.20
CA ILE A 69 0.66 2.20 4.29
C ILE A 69 -0.25 1.04 4.70
N TYR A 70 0.35 0.04 5.33
CA TYR A 70 -0.40 -1.05 5.96
C TYR A 70 -0.70 -0.72 7.42
N LEU A 71 -1.88 -1.12 7.87
CA LEU A 71 -2.23 -1.19 9.28
C LEU A 71 -2.12 -2.66 9.72
N GLY A 72 -1.44 -2.91 10.84
CA GLY A 72 -1.38 -4.25 11.41
C GLY A 72 -2.77 -4.73 11.83
N ASN A 73 -3.14 -5.94 11.43
CA ASN A 73 -4.46 -6.54 11.67
C ASN A 73 -4.42 -7.75 12.62
N GLY A 74 -3.33 -7.94 13.37
CA GLY A 74 -3.16 -9.06 14.29
C GLY A 74 -2.88 -10.40 13.60
N ASP A 75 -2.99 -11.48 14.37
CA ASP A 75 -2.73 -12.86 13.93
C ASP A 75 -3.97 -13.46 13.25
N THR A 76 -4.08 -13.23 11.95
CA THR A 76 -5.20 -13.69 11.12
C THR A 76 -4.69 -14.15 9.74
N ALA A 77 -5.54 -14.83 8.97
CA ALA A 77 -5.20 -15.20 7.60
C ALA A 77 -4.96 -13.95 6.73
N GLY A 78 -4.30 -14.14 5.58
CA GLY A 78 -4.08 -13.05 4.63
C GLY A 78 -5.38 -12.57 3.95
N LEU A 79 -5.33 -11.39 3.34
CA LEU A 79 -6.43 -10.87 2.50
C LEU A 79 -6.83 -11.92 1.44
N HIS A 80 -8.12 -11.99 1.13
CA HIS A 80 -8.76 -12.97 0.22
C HIS A 80 -8.82 -14.41 0.74
N HIS A 81 -8.34 -14.71 1.94
CA HIS A 81 -8.52 -16.03 2.55
C HIS A 81 -9.92 -16.13 3.21
N PRO A 82 -10.64 -17.28 3.12
CA PRO A 82 -11.95 -17.45 3.77
C PRO A 82 -11.93 -17.33 5.30
N GLU A 83 -10.79 -17.64 5.91
CA GLU A 83 -10.56 -17.50 7.36
C GLU A 83 -9.98 -16.14 7.74
N TYR A 84 -9.97 -15.17 6.81
CA TYR A 84 -9.62 -13.79 7.16
C TYR A 84 -10.62 -13.26 8.19
N ASP A 85 -10.07 -12.77 9.29
CA ASP A 85 -10.80 -12.14 10.38
C ASP A 85 -10.23 -10.75 10.65
N PHE A 86 -11.09 -9.74 10.62
CA PHE A 86 -10.67 -8.37 10.85
C PHE A 86 -10.53 -8.12 12.35
N ASN A 87 -9.38 -7.61 12.79
CA ASN A 87 -9.19 -7.31 14.20
C ASN A 87 -9.80 -5.96 14.54
N ASP A 88 -10.97 -5.96 15.18
CA ASP A 88 -11.67 -4.73 15.59
C ASP A 88 -10.83 -3.84 16.52
N GLU A 89 -9.87 -4.40 17.26
CA GLU A 89 -8.95 -3.61 18.08
C GLU A 89 -7.99 -2.74 17.23
N ALA A 90 -7.87 -3.01 15.92
CA ALA A 90 -7.10 -2.17 14.99
C ALA A 90 -7.83 -0.86 14.62
N ILE A 91 -9.16 -0.80 14.76
CA ILE A 91 -9.99 0.36 14.42
C ILE A 91 -9.50 1.65 15.11
N PRO A 92 -9.34 1.71 16.45
CA PRO A 92 -8.89 2.93 17.11
C PRO A 92 -7.50 3.40 16.64
N HIS A 93 -6.62 2.49 16.22
CA HIS A 93 -5.32 2.85 15.66
C HIS A 93 -5.47 3.54 14.29
N GLY A 94 -6.29 3.00 13.40
CA GLY A 94 -6.58 3.61 12.10
C GLY A 94 -7.22 4.99 12.23
N ILE A 95 -8.21 5.13 13.12
CA ILE A 95 -8.87 6.43 13.39
C ILE A 95 -7.85 7.45 13.91
N SER A 96 -7.07 7.08 14.92
CA SER A 96 -6.09 7.97 15.54
C SER A 96 -5.02 8.40 14.53
N PHE A 97 -4.57 7.48 13.67
CA PHE A 97 -3.62 7.76 12.61
C PHE A 97 -4.14 8.83 11.64
N PHE A 98 -5.34 8.67 11.09
CA PHE A 98 -5.88 9.65 10.14
C PHE A 98 -6.18 11.01 10.80
N ALA A 99 -6.69 11.01 12.04
CA ALA A 99 -6.94 12.25 12.78
C ALA A 99 -5.64 13.04 13.02
N GLU A 100 -4.60 12.36 13.49
CA GLU A 100 -3.29 12.97 13.73
C GLU A 100 -2.59 13.38 12.45
N LEU A 101 -2.72 12.59 11.37
CA LEU A 101 -2.17 12.91 10.06
C LEU A 101 -2.74 14.22 9.54
N VAL A 102 -4.08 14.39 9.58
CA VAL A 102 -4.73 15.63 9.17
C VAL A 102 -4.29 16.79 10.06
N ARG A 103 -4.28 16.59 11.39
CA ARG A 103 -3.87 17.61 12.35
C ARG A 103 -2.45 18.12 12.11
N LYS A 104 -1.50 17.21 11.82
CA LYS A 104 -0.10 17.56 11.53
C LYS A 104 0.13 18.12 10.13
N ALA A 105 -0.73 17.77 9.16
CA ALA A 105 -0.62 18.23 7.78
C ALA A 105 -1.23 19.62 7.57
N MET A 106 -2.20 20.01 8.38
CA MET A 106 -2.83 21.33 8.30
C MET A 106 -1.98 22.40 9.01
N PRO A 107 -1.84 23.60 8.43
CA PRO A 107 -1.24 24.72 9.13
C PRO A 107 -2.11 25.12 10.32
N SER A 108 -1.44 25.49 11.43
CA SER A 108 -2.04 26.04 12.64
C SER A 108 -2.70 27.40 12.42
#